data_AF-V5GFW9-F1
#
_entry.id   AF-V5GFW9-F1
#
_cell.length_a   1.000
_cell.length_b   1.000
_cell.length_c   1.000
_cell.angle_alpha   90.00
_cell.angle_beta   90.00
_cell.angle_gamma   90.00
#
_symmetry.space_group_name_H-M   'P 1'
#
loop_
_entity.id
_entity.type
_entity.pdbx_description
1 polymer ?
#
loop_
_entity_poly.entity_id
_entity_poly.type
_entity_poly.pdbx_seq_one_letter_code
_entity_poly.pdbx_strand_id
1 'polypeptide(L)'
;MRVLMGFQILALWNKLGCHKACFVPAMVGPFLKMTLVRETELRKATLPIFFDMMDCEQAARGNFQQVESELIDKLDILVSESSGDDEYRQLFHTILLEKVRCNEPVWKENGVSFISSITRLLERLLDYRNVVEGAENRDKRMSCTVNLLKFYRSEIQRQEMYVRYVYKLCDLHLPAENFTEAAFTLKLH
;
A
#
# COMPACT_ATOMS: atom_id res chain seq x y z
N MET A 1 -25.90 -2.00 -0.69
CA MET A 1 -25.73 -0.81 0.19
C MET A 1 -24.31 -0.23 0.17
N ARG A 2 -23.24 -1.03 0.31
CA ARG A 2 -21.85 -0.52 0.30
C ARG A 2 -21.47 0.21 -1.01
N VAL A 3 -21.94 -0.29 -2.15
CA VAL A 3 -21.77 0.30 -3.48
C VAL A 3 -22.30 1.74 -3.56
N LEU A 4 -23.54 1.94 -3.12
CA LEU A 4 -24.22 3.24 -3.14
C LEU A 4 -23.50 4.26 -2.25
N MET A 5 -23.03 3.84 -1.07
CA MET A 5 -22.22 4.68 -0.20
C MET A 5 -20.86 5.02 -0.84
N GLY A 6 -20.21 4.06 -1.51
CA GLY A 6 -18.97 4.32 -2.24
C GLY A 6 -19.13 5.37 -3.34
N PHE A 7 -20.20 5.27 -4.13
CA PHE A 7 -20.53 6.28 -5.15
C PHE A 7 -20.93 7.64 -4.56
N GLN A 8 -21.56 7.68 -3.38
CA GLN A 8 -21.85 8.94 -2.68
C GLN A 8 -20.58 9.61 -2.14
N ILE A 9 -19.64 8.83 -1.59
CA ILE A 9 -18.33 9.35 -1.14
C ILE A 9 -17.51 9.87 -2.33
N LEU A 10 -17.54 9.17 -3.45
CA LEU A 10 -16.99 9.63 -4.74
C LEU A 10 -17.60 10.97 -5.18
N ALA A 11 -18.92 11.11 -5.13
CA ALA A 11 -19.61 12.36 -5.48
C ALA A 11 -19.24 13.50 -4.53
N LEU A 12 -19.08 13.22 -3.23
CA LEU A 12 -18.61 14.19 -2.23
C LEU A 12 -17.16 14.62 -2.52
N TRP A 13 -16.28 13.68 -2.84
CA TRP A 13 -14.89 13.97 -3.25
C TRP A 13 -14.86 14.96 -4.41
N ASN A 14 -15.64 14.72 -5.45
CA ASN A 14 -15.70 15.61 -6.60
C ASN A 14 -16.20 17.02 -6.25
N LYS A 15 -17.04 17.16 -5.23
CA LYS A 15 -17.56 18.45 -4.74
C LYS A 15 -16.59 19.23 -3.84
N LEU A 16 -15.54 18.61 -3.30
CA LEU A 16 -14.59 19.25 -2.37
C LEU A 16 -13.70 20.34 -3.02
N GLY A 17 -13.60 20.38 -4.35
CA GLY A 17 -12.91 21.45 -5.08
C GLY A 17 -11.49 21.72 -4.57
N CYS A 18 -11.19 22.97 -4.21
CA CYS A 18 -9.88 23.41 -3.71
C CYS A 18 -9.53 22.91 -2.29
N HIS A 19 -10.49 22.42 -1.52
CA HIS A 19 -10.23 21.89 -0.17
C HIS A 19 -9.69 20.46 -0.19
N LYS A 20 -9.71 19.79 -1.35
CA LYS A 20 -9.22 18.42 -1.52
C LYS A 20 -7.83 18.24 -0.92
N ALA A 21 -6.88 19.14 -1.21
CA ALA A 21 -5.50 19.05 -0.76
C ALA A 21 -5.31 18.95 0.76
N CYS A 22 -6.21 19.52 1.56
CA CYS A 22 -6.16 19.42 3.03
C CYS A 22 -6.68 18.07 3.55
N PHE A 23 -7.62 17.46 2.81
CA PHE A 23 -8.23 16.18 3.18
C PHE A 23 -7.51 14.98 2.59
N VAL A 24 -6.66 15.18 1.58
CA VAL A 24 -5.93 14.12 0.87
C VAL A 24 -5.29 13.11 1.85
N PRO A 25 -4.44 13.49 2.83
CA PRO A 25 -3.80 12.51 3.71
C PRO A 25 -4.80 11.69 4.55
N ALA A 26 -5.84 12.34 5.08
CA ALA A 26 -6.85 11.66 5.89
C ALA A 26 -7.76 10.73 5.05
N MET A 27 -7.93 11.02 3.76
CA MET A 27 -8.84 10.31 2.87
C MET A 27 -8.19 9.12 2.15
N VAL A 28 -6.86 9.05 2.05
CA VAL A 28 -6.15 7.92 1.44
C VAL A 28 -6.58 6.59 2.06
N GLY A 29 -6.61 6.47 3.39
CA GLY A 29 -7.00 5.24 4.09
C GLY A 29 -8.44 4.77 3.80
N PRO A 30 -9.46 5.62 3.97
CA PRO A 30 -10.84 5.30 3.62
C PRO A 30 -11.04 4.88 2.17
N PHE A 31 -10.44 5.59 1.20
CA PHE A 31 -10.54 5.20 -0.21
C PHE A 31 -9.83 3.90 -0.49
N LEU A 32 -8.67 3.67 0.13
CA LEU A 32 -7.94 2.42 -0.02
C LEU A 32 -8.79 1.23 0.49
N LYS A 33 -9.41 1.36 1.66
CA LYS A 33 -10.38 0.36 2.17
C LYS A 33 -11.51 0.07 1.19
N MET A 34 -12.06 1.11 0.54
CA MET A 34 -13.09 0.91 -0.48
C MET A 34 -12.56 0.19 -1.71
N THR A 35 -11.32 0.47 -2.14
CA THR A 35 -10.73 -0.21 -3.30
C THR A 35 -10.39 -1.67 -3.04
N LEU A 36 -10.18 -2.06 -1.79
CA LEU A 36 -9.92 -3.46 -1.43
C LEU A 36 -11.19 -4.32 -1.37
N VAL A 37 -12.39 -3.71 -1.42
CA VAL A 37 -13.64 -4.46 -1.59
C VAL A 37 -13.60 -5.21 -2.92
N ARG A 38 -14.02 -6.49 -2.91
CA ARG A 38 -14.10 -7.38 -4.09
C ARG A 38 -15.25 -7.01 -5.02
N GLU A 39 -15.25 -5.76 -5.48
CA GLU A 39 -16.25 -5.24 -6.39
C GLU A 39 -15.55 -4.44 -7.50
N THR A 40 -15.45 -5.04 -8.67
CA THR A 40 -14.66 -4.53 -9.80
C THR A 40 -15.12 -3.15 -10.27
N GLU A 41 -16.42 -2.89 -10.27
CA GLU A 41 -16.98 -1.58 -10.67
C GLU A 41 -16.62 -0.48 -9.67
N LEU A 42 -16.66 -0.78 -8.36
CA LEU A 42 -16.23 0.16 -7.34
C LEU A 42 -14.72 0.41 -7.41
N ARG A 43 -13.90 -0.64 -7.66
CA ARG A 43 -12.46 -0.51 -7.88
C ARG A 43 -12.15 0.43 -9.05
N LYS A 44 -12.77 0.21 -10.21
CA LYS A 44 -12.58 1.04 -11.41
C LYS A 44 -12.98 2.49 -11.19
N ALA A 45 -14.05 2.75 -10.43
CA ALA A 45 -14.49 4.11 -10.13
C ALA A 45 -13.59 4.81 -9.10
N THR A 46 -13.03 4.06 -8.14
CA THR A 46 -12.30 4.64 -7.00
C THR A 46 -10.79 4.76 -7.25
N LEU A 47 -10.18 3.85 -8.02
CA LEU A 47 -8.74 3.91 -8.33
C LEU A 47 -8.29 5.23 -8.98
N PRO A 48 -9.03 5.83 -9.93
CA PRO A 48 -8.69 7.12 -10.50
C PRO A 48 -8.62 8.26 -9.48
N ILE A 49 -9.28 8.14 -8.31
CA ILE A 49 -9.20 9.16 -7.26
C ILE A 49 -7.77 9.31 -6.74
N PHE A 50 -6.99 8.23 -6.68
CA PHE A 50 -5.60 8.34 -6.23
C PHE A 50 -4.77 9.20 -7.18
N PHE A 51 -5.06 9.16 -8.49
CA PHE A 51 -4.48 10.08 -9.45
C PHE A 51 -4.87 11.53 -9.13
N ASP A 52 -6.16 11.78 -8.90
CA ASP A 52 -6.63 13.13 -8.54
C ASP A 52 -6.02 13.62 -7.22
N MET A 53 -5.80 12.74 -6.23
CA MET A 53 -5.14 13.07 -4.96
C MET A 53 -3.69 13.50 -5.18
N MET A 54 -2.93 12.74 -5.98
CA MET A 54 -1.56 13.08 -6.33
C MET A 54 -1.51 14.41 -7.09
N ASP A 55 -2.42 14.64 -8.04
CA ASP A 55 -2.47 15.89 -8.80
C ASP A 55 -2.83 17.10 -7.92
N CYS A 56 -3.82 16.95 -7.03
CA CYS A 56 -4.19 17.98 -6.06
C CYS A 56 -3.06 18.31 -5.09
N GLU A 57 -2.35 17.30 -4.58
CA GLU A 57 -1.22 17.51 -3.67
C GLU A 57 -0.04 18.17 -4.39
N GLN A 58 0.26 17.72 -5.61
CA GLN A 58 1.29 18.32 -6.44
C GLN A 58 0.98 19.80 -6.75
N ALA A 59 -0.26 20.12 -7.09
CA ALA A 59 -0.66 21.51 -7.35
C ALA A 59 -0.58 22.40 -6.11
N ALA A 60 -0.86 21.85 -4.92
CA ALA A 60 -0.88 22.61 -3.67
C ALA A 60 0.50 22.75 -3.00
N ARG A 61 1.36 21.72 -3.09
CA ARG A 61 2.61 21.62 -2.31
C ARG A 61 3.86 21.42 -3.17
N GLY A 62 3.69 21.16 -4.47
CA GLY A 62 4.80 20.88 -5.40
C GLY A 62 5.40 19.48 -5.26
N ASN A 63 4.87 18.63 -4.37
CA ASN A 63 5.23 17.22 -4.23
C ASN A 63 4.00 16.41 -3.78
N PHE A 64 4.04 15.08 -3.97
CA PHE A 64 3.01 14.14 -3.53
C PHE A 64 3.53 13.10 -2.51
N GLN A 65 4.60 13.45 -1.79
CA GLN A 65 5.26 12.53 -0.86
C GLN A 65 4.36 12.14 0.31
N GLN A 66 3.41 13.00 0.72
CA GLN A 66 2.50 12.67 1.82
C GLN A 66 1.49 11.61 1.39
N VAL A 67 0.91 11.71 0.18
CA VAL A 67 0.05 10.65 -0.39
C VAL A 67 0.81 9.35 -0.52
N GLU A 68 2.04 9.40 -1.06
CA GLU A 68 2.88 8.21 -1.20
C GLU A 68 3.12 7.52 0.15
N SER A 69 3.51 8.30 1.16
CA SER A 69 3.72 7.82 2.53
C SER A 69 2.47 7.12 3.07
N GLU A 70 1.33 7.82 3.04
CA GLU A 70 0.11 7.32 3.65
C GLU A 70 -0.45 6.12 2.88
N LEU A 71 -0.27 6.07 1.55
CA LEU A 71 -0.70 4.94 0.74
C LEU A 71 0.09 3.69 1.11
N ILE A 72 1.42 3.78 1.21
CA ILE A 72 2.27 2.67 1.64
C ILE A 72 1.85 2.20 3.04
N ASP A 73 1.68 3.14 3.98
CA ASP A 73 1.41 2.79 5.37
C ASP A 73 0.06 2.10 5.55
N LYS A 74 -0.98 2.60 4.88
CA LYS A 74 -2.31 1.98 4.94
C LYS A 74 -2.36 0.68 4.15
N LEU A 75 -1.64 0.56 3.04
CA LEU A 75 -1.63 -0.65 2.22
C LEU A 75 -0.97 -1.82 2.96
N ASP A 76 0.13 -1.58 3.68
CA ASP A 76 0.76 -2.59 4.54
C ASP A 76 -0.20 -3.15 5.60
N ILE A 77 -0.92 -2.25 6.29
CA ILE A 77 -1.89 -2.61 7.33
C ILE A 77 -3.03 -3.43 6.73
N LEU A 78 -3.62 -2.96 5.64
CA LEU A 78 -4.81 -3.58 5.06
C LEU A 78 -4.52 -4.95 4.42
N VAL A 79 -3.36 -5.09 3.77
CA VAL A 79 -2.94 -6.39 3.24
C VAL A 79 -2.58 -7.36 4.37
N SER A 80 -1.98 -6.86 5.46
CA SER A 80 -1.78 -7.65 6.68
C SER A 80 -3.11 -8.11 7.31
N GLU A 81 -4.18 -7.32 7.18
CA GLU A 81 -5.55 -7.65 7.64
C GLU A 81 -6.34 -8.52 6.64
N SER A 82 -5.66 -9.25 5.75
CA SER A 82 -6.25 -10.15 4.74
C SER A 82 -7.07 -9.49 3.63
N SER A 83 -6.93 -8.17 3.42
CA SER A 83 -7.63 -7.45 2.36
C SER A 83 -6.75 -7.23 1.13
N GLY A 84 -7.23 -7.60 -0.06
CA GLY A 84 -6.53 -7.43 -1.34
C GLY A 84 -6.24 -8.75 -2.04
N ASP A 85 -6.31 -8.74 -3.37
CA ASP A 85 -6.13 -9.91 -4.24
C ASP A 85 -5.23 -9.54 -5.43
N ASP A 86 -4.72 -10.52 -6.18
CA ASP A 86 -3.87 -10.26 -7.35
C ASP A 86 -4.58 -9.41 -8.42
N GLU A 87 -5.90 -9.58 -8.57
CA GLU A 87 -6.73 -8.75 -9.45
C GLU A 87 -6.64 -7.27 -9.07
N TYR A 88 -6.62 -6.95 -7.77
CA TYR A 88 -6.47 -5.56 -7.31
C TYR A 88 -5.12 -4.98 -7.70
N ARG A 89 -4.03 -5.75 -7.56
CA ARG A 89 -2.67 -5.34 -7.99
C ARG A 89 -2.64 -5.00 -9.48
N GLN A 90 -3.24 -5.86 -10.31
CA GLN A 90 -3.29 -5.64 -11.77
C GLN A 90 -4.14 -4.44 -12.14
N LEU A 91 -5.31 -4.28 -11.50
CA LEU A 91 -6.21 -3.14 -11.73
C LEU A 91 -5.55 -1.82 -11.28
N PHE A 92 -4.90 -1.79 -10.12
CA PHE A 92 -4.18 -0.63 -9.61
C PHE A 92 -3.11 -0.18 -10.61
N HIS A 93 -2.25 -1.11 -11.04
CA HIS A 93 -1.20 -0.82 -12.02
C HIS A 93 -1.78 -0.32 -13.34
N THR A 94 -2.77 -1.02 -13.90
CA THR A 94 -3.31 -0.71 -15.24
C THR A 94 -4.04 0.62 -15.27
N ILE A 95 -4.98 0.85 -14.34
CA ILE A 95 -5.85 2.04 -14.35
C ILE A 95 -5.04 3.30 -14.06
N LEU A 96 -4.14 3.26 -13.07
CA LEU A 96 -3.33 4.43 -12.73
C LEU A 96 -2.30 4.74 -13.82
N LEU A 97 -1.67 3.71 -14.40
CA LEU A 97 -0.70 3.93 -15.48
C LEU A 97 -1.39 4.46 -16.74
N GLU A 98 -2.58 3.96 -17.08
CA GLU A 98 -3.39 4.51 -18.16
C GLU A 98 -3.75 5.98 -17.92
N LYS A 99 -4.19 6.33 -16.69
CA LYS A 99 -4.49 7.72 -16.31
C LYS A 99 -3.27 8.65 -16.39
N VAL A 100 -2.12 8.21 -15.88
CA VAL A 100 -0.86 8.98 -15.96
C VAL A 100 -0.41 9.16 -17.40
N ARG A 101 -0.63 8.17 -18.27
CA ARG A 101 -0.32 8.29 -19.71
C ARG A 101 -1.28 9.21 -20.45
N CYS A 102 -2.57 9.19 -20.12
CA CYS A 102 -3.58 10.02 -20.79
C CYS A 102 -3.51 11.50 -20.40
N ASN A 103 -3.26 11.82 -19.13
CA ASN A 103 -3.25 13.20 -18.66
C ASN A 103 -1.89 13.92 -18.84
N GLU A 104 -0.82 13.16 -19.12
CA GLU A 104 0.56 13.67 -19.25
C GLU A 104 0.94 14.78 -18.25
N PRO A 105 0.80 14.54 -16.93
CA PRO A 105 1.12 15.56 -15.94
C PRO A 105 2.63 15.82 -15.87
N VAL A 106 3.02 17.00 -15.38
CA VAL A 106 4.44 17.38 -15.18
C VAL A 106 5.19 16.37 -14.30
N TRP A 107 4.48 15.66 -13.42
CA TRP A 107 4.99 14.65 -12.50
C TRP A 107 4.89 13.21 -13.04
N LYS A 108 4.65 13.00 -14.35
CA LYS A 108 4.47 11.69 -14.99
C LYS A 108 5.56 10.68 -14.65
N GLU A 109 6.83 11.08 -14.71
CA GLU A 109 7.96 10.17 -14.42
C GLU A 109 7.95 9.69 -12.96
N ASN A 110 7.74 10.63 -12.02
CA ASN A 110 7.62 10.31 -10.60
C ASN A 110 6.39 9.44 -10.33
N GLY A 111 5.26 9.72 -10.99
CA GLY A 111 4.04 8.92 -10.87
C GLY A 111 4.21 7.48 -11.37
N VAL A 112 4.90 7.28 -12.50
CA VAL A 112 5.20 5.92 -13.02
C VAL A 112 6.13 5.16 -12.08
N SER A 113 7.16 5.82 -11.56
CA SER A 113 8.07 5.22 -10.57
C SER A 113 7.33 4.82 -9.29
N PHE A 114 6.44 5.69 -8.81
CA PHE A 114 5.59 5.43 -7.65
C PHE A 114 4.64 4.24 -7.87
N ILE A 115 3.92 4.21 -9.00
CA ILE A 115 3.01 3.09 -9.33
C ILE A 115 3.79 1.77 -9.41
N SER A 116 4.98 1.77 -10.03
CA SER A 116 5.84 0.59 -10.09
C SER A 116 6.27 0.13 -8.69
N SER A 117 6.64 1.07 -7.81
CA SER A 117 7.04 0.79 -6.43
C SER A 117 5.90 0.21 -5.61
N ILE A 118 4.69 0.78 -5.70
CA ILE A 118 3.48 0.25 -5.04
C ILE A 118 3.09 -1.12 -5.59
N THR A 119 3.24 -1.35 -6.90
CA THR A 119 2.93 -2.65 -7.51
C THR A 119 3.87 -3.74 -7.01
N ARG A 120 5.16 -3.43 -6.88
CA ARG A 120 6.16 -4.33 -6.26
C ARG A 120 5.87 -4.57 -4.78
N LEU A 121 5.49 -3.52 -4.05
CA LEU A 121 5.08 -3.65 -2.65
C LEU A 121 3.87 -4.59 -2.50
N LEU A 122 2.83 -4.40 -3.31
CA LEU A 122 1.65 -5.26 -3.33
C LEU A 122 2.02 -6.72 -3.62
N GLU A 123 2.90 -6.97 -4.59
CA GLU A 123 3.39 -8.31 -4.90
C GLU A 123 4.06 -8.96 -3.68
N ARG A 124 5.00 -8.25 -3.03
CA ARG A 124 5.69 -8.77 -1.84
C ARG A 124 4.76 -9.00 -0.65
N LEU A 125 3.77 -8.13 -0.45
CA LEU A 125 2.80 -8.29 0.63
C LEU A 125 1.82 -9.43 0.36
N LEU A 126 1.39 -9.62 -0.90
CA LEU A 126 0.56 -10.76 -1.29
C LEU A 126 1.33 -12.08 -1.19
N ASP A 127 2.61 -12.11 -1.59
CA ASP A 127 3.51 -13.25 -1.39
C ASP A 127 3.62 -13.61 0.09
N TYR A 128 3.87 -12.60 0.94
CA TYR A 128 3.92 -12.76 2.39
C TYR A 128 2.61 -13.34 2.95
N ARG A 129 1.47 -12.80 2.54
CA ARG A 129 0.15 -13.29 2.94
C ARG A 129 -0.04 -14.76 2.57
N ASN A 130 0.26 -15.15 1.33
CA ASN A 130 0.13 -16.54 0.86
C ASN A 130 0.96 -17.52 1.71
N VAL A 131 2.15 -17.09 2.14
CA VAL A 131 3.06 -17.88 2.99
C VAL A 131 2.59 -17.96 4.44
N VAL A 132 1.96 -16.89 4.96
CA VAL A 132 1.43 -16.87 6.34
C VAL A 132 0.11 -17.64 6.45
N GLU A 133 -0.79 -17.52 5.48
CA GLU A 133 -2.07 -18.27 5.44
C GLU A 133 -1.86 -19.75 5.12
N GLY A 134 -0.81 -20.10 4.37
CA GLY A 134 -0.44 -21.48 4.07
C GLY A 134 -0.02 -22.27 5.31
N ALA A 135 -0.48 -23.52 5.42
CA ALA A 135 -0.10 -24.45 6.50
C ALA A 135 1.35 -24.95 6.41
N GLU A 136 2.16 -24.46 5.47
CA GLU A 136 3.51 -24.98 5.22
C GLU A 136 4.64 -24.13 5.85
N ASN A 137 5.55 -24.87 6.49
CA ASN A 137 6.90 -24.55 6.97
C ASN A 137 7.15 -23.15 7.54
N ARG A 138 7.39 -23.12 8.87
CA ARG A 138 7.87 -21.94 9.62
C ARG A 138 9.08 -21.27 8.96
N ASP A 139 9.95 -22.05 8.31
CA ASP A 139 11.12 -21.55 7.58
C ASP A 139 10.75 -20.68 6.37
N LYS A 140 9.68 -21.03 5.64
CA LYS A 140 9.17 -20.20 4.53
C LYS A 140 8.65 -18.87 5.06
N ARG A 141 7.97 -18.86 6.21
CA ARG A 141 7.48 -17.63 6.87
C ARG A 141 8.62 -16.75 7.35
N MET A 142 9.66 -17.32 7.98
CA MET A 142 10.85 -16.58 8.40
C MET A 142 11.59 -15.98 7.19
N SER A 143 11.84 -16.78 6.14
CA SER A 143 12.50 -16.32 4.92
C SER A 143 11.71 -15.21 4.21
N CYS A 144 10.38 -15.34 4.11
CA CYS A 144 9.53 -14.33 3.51
C CYS A 144 9.52 -13.02 4.32
N THR A 145 9.48 -13.12 5.66
CA THR A 145 9.56 -11.95 6.56
C THR A 145 10.89 -11.22 6.39
N VAL A 146 12.01 -11.95 6.29
CA VAL A 146 13.34 -11.37 6.03
C VAL A 146 13.42 -10.71 4.66
N ASN A 147 12.80 -11.29 3.62
CA ASN A 147 12.75 -10.66 2.29
C ASN A 147 11.95 -9.36 2.30
N LEU A 148 10.82 -9.32 3.02
CA LEU A 148 10.02 -8.12 3.18
C LEU A 148 10.76 -7.05 4.00
N LEU A 149 11.50 -7.45 5.05
CA LEU A 149 12.40 -6.57 5.80
C LEU A 149 13.49 -5.95 4.93
N LYS A 150 14.14 -6.74 4.09
CA LYS A 150 15.14 -6.25 3.13
C LYS A 150 14.52 -5.24 2.19
N PHE A 151 13.33 -5.53 1.65
CA PHE A 151 12.60 -4.63 0.76
C PHE A 151 12.25 -3.29 1.42
N TYR A 152 11.72 -3.31 2.65
CA TYR A 152 11.44 -2.08 3.40
C TYR A 152 12.69 -1.24 3.71
N ARG A 153 13.84 -1.91 3.91
CA ARG A 153 15.12 -1.25 4.16
C ARG A 153 15.78 -0.72 2.89
N SER A 154 15.77 -1.47 1.79
CA SER A 154 16.51 -1.15 0.57
C SER A 154 15.74 -0.31 -0.42
N GLU A 155 14.44 -0.58 -0.58
CA GLU A 155 13.64 0.04 -1.65
C GLU A 155 12.73 1.15 -1.13
N ILE A 156 12.08 0.94 0.01
CA ILE A 156 11.09 1.89 0.55
C ILE A 156 11.70 2.86 1.58
N GLN A 157 12.83 2.50 2.19
CA GLN A 157 13.54 3.30 3.21
C GLN A 157 12.65 3.79 4.37
N ARG A 158 11.60 3.03 4.74
CA ARG A 158 10.69 3.37 5.85
C ARG A 158 11.11 2.64 7.11
N GLN A 159 11.73 3.37 8.05
CA GLN A 159 12.19 2.79 9.31
C GLN A 159 11.05 2.28 10.20
N GLU A 160 9.90 2.97 10.25
CA GLU A 160 8.78 2.55 11.12
C GLU A 160 8.23 1.18 10.72
N MET A 161 8.03 0.95 9.40
CA MET A 161 7.57 -0.35 8.90
C MET A 161 8.64 -1.41 9.07
N TYR A 162 9.90 -1.08 8.81
CA TYR A 162 11.02 -1.98 9.06
C TYR A 162 11.01 -2.48 10.52
N VAL A 163 10.93 -1.57 11.49
CA VAL A 163 10.89 -1.91 12.92
C VAL A 163 9.69 -2.81 13.26
N ARG A 164 8.50 -2.52 12.71
CA ARG A 164 7.32 -3.36 12.94
C ARG A 164 7.50 -4.79 12.44
N TYR A 165 8.14 -4.97 11.28
CA TYR A 165 8.45 -6.30 10.75
C TYR A 165 9.62 -6.98 11.48
N VAL A 166 10.54 -6.22 12.09
CA VAL A 166 11.59 -6.76 12.98
C VAL A 166 10.92 -7.39 14.21
N TYR A 167 9.96 -6.71 14.82
CA TYR A 167 9.20 -7.28 15.93
C TYR A 167 8.38 -8.50 15.50
N LYS A 168 7.68 -8.46 14.36
CA LYS A 168 6.97 -9.64 13.81
C LYS A 168 7.91 -10.83 13.59
N LEU A 169 9.15 -10.59 13.12
CA LEU A 169 10.15 -11.65 12.95
C LEU A 169 10.63 -12.20 14.30
N CYS A 170 10.86 -11.33 15.28
CA CYS A 170 11.21 -11.75 16.65
C CYS A 170 10.11 -12.64 17.25
N ASP A 171 8.84 -12.26 17.09
CA ASP A 171 7.69 -13.05 17.55
C ASP A 171 7.55 -14.39 16.83
N LEU A 172 8.09 -14.52 15.61
CA LEU A 172 8.18 -15.80 14.90
C LEU A 172 9.35 -16.67 15.40
N HIS A 173 10.44 -16.08 15.90
CA HIS A 173 11.58 -16.80 16.45
C HIS A 173 11.35 -17.34 17.86
N LEU A 174 10.54 -16.65 18.69
CA LEU A 174 10.26 -17.06 20.07
C LEU A 174 9.62 -18.47 20.18
N PRO A 175 8.56 -18.83 19.43
CA PRO A 175 7.97 -20.16 19.44
C PRO A 175 8.85 -21.24 18.78
N ALA A 176 9.90 -20.83 18.07
CA ALA A 176 10.87 -21.72 17.46
C ALA A 176 12.09 -21.99 18.36
N GLU A 177 12.09 -21.44 19.59
CA GLU A 177 13.22 -21.50 20.54
C GLU A 177 14.55 -20.95 19.97
N ASN A 178 14.46 -20.15 18.90
CA ASN A 178 15.59 -19.56 18.20
C ASN A 178 15.98 -18.23 18.86
N PHE A 179 16.38 -18.28 20.14
CA PHE A 179 16.68 -17.10 20.95
C PHE A 179 17.87 -16.27 20.42
N THR A 180 18.85 -16.92 19.80
CA THR A 180 19.99 -16.25 19.15
C THR A 180 19.54 -15.39 17.97
N GLU A 181 18.70 -15.93 17.09
CA GLU A 181 18.15 -15.19 15.94
C GLU A 181 17.19 -14.08 16.39
N ALA A 182 16.40 -14.30 17.45
CA ALA A 182 15.59 -13.26 18.07
C ALA A 182 16.44 -12.10 18.59
N ALA A 183 17.55 -12.40 19.28
CA ALA A 183 18.49 -11.38 19.76
C ALA A 183 19.20 -10.63 18.62
N PHE A 184 19.59 -11.33 17.55
CA PHE A 184 20.15 -10.70 16.35
C PHE A 184 19.13 -9.81 15.63
N THR A 185 17.87 -10.24 15.59
CA THR A 185 16.76 -9.48 15.02
C THR A 185 16.55 -8.17 15.79
N LEU A 186 16.54 -8.22 17.13
CA LEU A 186 16.44 -7.02 17.96
C LEU A 186 17.66 -6.10 17.84
N LYS A 187 18.84 -6.63 17.53
CA LYS A 187 20.06 -5.83 17.26
C LYS A 187 20.01 -5.08 15.93
N LEU A 188 19.08 -5.43 15.03
CA LEU A 188 18.85 -4.71 13.78
C LEU A 188 17.98 -3.45 13.96
N HIS A 189 17.37 -3.28 15.14
CA HIS A 189 16.70 -2.04 15.56
C HIS A 189 17.72 -0.93 15.84
#